data_AF-A0A081GI59-F1
#
_entry.id   AF-A0A081GI59-F1
#
_cell.length_a   1.000
_cell.length_b   1.000
_cell.length_c   1.000
_cell.angle_alpha   90.00
_cell.angle_beta   90.00
_cell.angle_gamma   90.00
#
_symmetry.space_group_name_H-M   'P 1'
#
loop_
_entity.id
_entity.type
_entity.pdbx_description
1 polymer ?
#
loop_
_entity_poly.entity_id
_entity_poly.type
_entity_poly.pdbx_seq_one_letter_code
_entity_poly.pdbx_strand_id
1 'polypeptide(L)' 'MVNETFINDPEMRQRLMELNPHSFRRIVGTLLEVNGRGYWETSEENIAQLQELYQVIEDRIEGVSGG' A
#
# COMPACT_ATOMS: atom_id res chain seq x y z
N MET A 1 3.24 -1.60 -15.28
CA MET A 1 3.16 -0.17 -15.65
C MET A 1 2.60 0.76 -14.56
N VAL A 2 2.02 0.27 -13.47
CA VAL A 2 1.87 1.07 -12.22
C VAL A 2 2.28 0.23 -11.00
N ASN A 3 1.99 -1.07 -11.01
CA ASN A 3 2.22 -1.91 -9.84
C ASN A 3 3.69 -2.20 -9.50
N GLU A 4 4.53 -2.55 -10.47
CA GLU A 4 5.96 -2.83 -10.21
C GLU A 4 6.73 -1.61 -9.69
N THR A 5 6.34 -0.40 -10.08
CA THR A 5 7.07 0.82 -9.71
C THR A 5 6.63 1.36 -8.36
N PHE A 6 5.40 1.09 -7.90
CA PHE A 6 4.90 1.58 -6.60
C PHE A 6 4.99 0.51 -5.50
N ILE A 7 4.76 -0.76 -5.85
CA ILE A 7 4.96 -1.86 -4.91
C ILE A 7 6.44 -2.19 -4.86
N ASN A 8 7.14 -2.53 -5.93
CA ASN A 8 8.48 -3.11 -5.76
C ASN A 8 9.59 -2.07 -5.52
N ASP A 9 9.27 -0.78 -5.48
CA ASP A 9 10.23 0.29 -5.20
C ASP A 9 10.13 0.78 -3.74
N PRO A 10 11.02 0.31 -2.84
CA PRO A 10 11.00 0.71 -1.44
C PRO A 10 11.26 2.22 -1.24
N GLU A 11 12.01 2.87 -2.14
CA GLU A 11 12.32 4.29 -2.05
C GLU A 11 11.07 5.12 -2.36
N MET A 12 10.29 4.70 -3.35
CA MET A 12 9.00 5.31 -3.67
C MET A 12 7.97 5.10 -2.55
N ARG A 13 7.90 3.91 -1.95
CA ARG A 13 7.03 3.63 -0.78
C ARG A 13 7.35 4.59 0.37
N GLN A 14 8.63 4.74 0.71
CA GLN A 14 9.07 5.63 1.77
C GLN A 14 8.69 7.08 1.47
N ARG A 15 8.97 7.56 0.26
CA ARG A 15 8.64 8.92 -0.16
C ARG A 15 7.15 9.21 -0.09
N LEU A 16 6.29 8.28 -0.50
CA LEU A 16 4.83 8.43 -0.42
C LEU A 16 4.32 8.42 1.01
N MET A 17 4.88 7.56 1.87
CA MET A 17 4.60 7.57 3.31
C MET A 17 5.00 8.89 3.99
N GLU A 18 6.12 9.50 3.60
CA GLU A 18 6.56 10.79 4.13
C GLU A 18 5.75 11.97 3.58
N LEU A 19 5.36 11.90 2.31
CA LEU A 19 4.66 12.99 1.64
C LEU A 19 3.18 13.07 2.07
N ASN A 20 2.46 11.94 2.04
CA ASN A 20 1.08 11.87 2.51
C ASN A 20 0.65 10.41 2.76
N PRO A 21 0.70 9.91 4.01
CA PRO A 21 0.33 8.54 4.33
C PRO A 21 -1.15 8.25 4.08
N HIS A 22 -2.06 9.23 4.26
CA HIS A 22 -3.49 9.06 3.97
C HIS A 22 -3.77 8.83 2.48
N SER A 23 -3.11 9.60 1.61
CA SER A 23 -3.20 9.37 0.17
C SER A 23 -2.63 8.01 -0.21
N PHE A 24 -1.52 7.63 0.41
CA PHE A 24 -0.88 6.34 0.14
C PHE A 24 -1.76 5.16 0.56
N ARG A 25 -2.37 5.21 1.75
CA ARG A 25 -3.39 4.24 2.19
C ARG A 25 -4.49 4.07 1.16
N ARG A 26 -5.01 5.18 0.63
CA ARG A 26 -6.09 5.15 -0.36
C ARG A 26 -5.66 4.46 -1.66
N ILE A 27 -4.42 4.68 -2.11
CA ILE A 27 -3.85 4.01 -3.30
C ILE A 27 -3.78 2.50 -3.05
N VAL A 28 -3.18 2.07 -1.95
CA VAL A 28 -3.04 0.65 -1.59
C VAL A 28 -4.41 -0.03 -1.44
N GLY A 29 -5.36 0.62 -0.77
CA GLY A 29 -6.73 0.10 -0.64
C GLY A 29 -7.46 0.00 -1.99
N THR A 30 -7.23 0.94 -2.91
CA THR A 30 -7.80 0.87 -4.26
C THR A 30 -7.23 -0.31 -5.04
N LEU A 31 -5.91 -0.56 -4.94
CA LEU A 31 -5.26 -1.70 -5.59
C LEU A 31 -5.84 -3.05 -5.10
N LEU A 32 -6.02 -3.18 -3.78
CA LEU A 32 -6.67 -4.35 -3.19
C LEU A 32 -8.13 -4.51 -3.64
N GLU A 33 -8.88 -3.41 -3.73
CA GLU A 33 -10.27 -3.44 -4.20
C GLU A 33 -10.38 -3.88 -5.67
N VAL A 34 -9.57 -3.30 -6.56
CA VAL A 34 -9.61 -3.66 -7.99
C VAL A 34 -9.15 -5.10 -8.22
N ASN A 35 -8.23 -5.62 -7.40
CA ASN A 35 -7.87 -7.03 -7.40
C ASN A 35 -9.03 -7.92 -6.95
N GLY A 36 -9.66 -7.61 -5.81
CA GLY A 36 -10.82 -8.36 -5.31
C GLY A 36 -12.03 -8.35 -6.25
N ARG A 37 -12.14 -7.34 -7.13
CA ARG A 37 -13.18 -7.23 -8.16
C ARG A 37 -12.80 -7.88 -9.50
N GLY A 38 -11.59 -8.42 -9.64
CA GLY A 38 -11.11 -9.05 -10.87
C GLY A 38 -10.75 -8.07 -12.00
N TYR A 39 -10.67 -6.76 -11.70
CA TYR A 39 -10.19 -5.76 -12.67
C TYR A 39 -8.66 -5.77 -12.81
N TRP A 40 -7.97 -6.34 -11.83
CA TRP A 40 -6.53 -6.39 -11.79
C TRP A 40 -6.02 -7.71 -11.22
N GLU A 41 -5.34 -8.51 -12.05
CA GLU A 41 -4.73 -9.77 -11.64
C GLU A 41 -3.23 -9.57 -11.34
N THR A 42 -2.78 -10.17 -10.24
CA THR A 42 -1.37 -10.16 -9.83
C THR A 42 -1.05 -11.41 -9.01
N SER A 43 0.23 -11.64 -8.69
CA SER A 43 0.64 -12.77 -7.88
C SER A 43 0.11 -12.66 -6.44
N GLU A 44 -0.14 -13.80 -5.81
CA GLU A 44 -0.53 -13.87 -4.40
C GLU A 44 0.49 -13.18 -3.48
N GLU A 45 1.78 -13.24 -3.83
CA GLU A 45 2.85 -12.53 -3.13
C GLU A 45 2.66 -11.01 -3.16
N ASN A 46 2.29 -10.43 -4.31
CA ASN A 46 2.03 -9.00 -4.41
C ASN A 46 0.80 -8.59 -3.59
N ILE A 47 -0.23 -9.44 -3.55
CA ILE A 47 -1.43 -9.20 -2.74
C ILE A 47 -1.07 -9.19 -1.26
N ALA A 48 -0.28 -10.18 -0.81
CA ALA A 48 0.18 -10.26 0.58
C ALA A 48 1.02 -9.03 0.96
N GLN A 49 1.93 -8.59 0.09
CA GLN A 49 2.71 -7.36 0.33
C GLN A 49 1.84 -6.10 0.40
N LEU A 50 0.79 -5.99 -0.42
CA LEU A 50 -0.15 -4.86 -0.35
C LEU A 50 -0.93 -4.85 0.97
N GLN A 51 -1.34 -6.03 1.44
CA GLN A 51 -2.06 -6.15 2.72
C GLN A 51 -1.16 -5.77 3.89
N GLU A 52 0.09 -6.24 3.93
CA GLU A 52 1.07 -5.85 4.94
C GLU A 52 1.34 -4.35 4.91
N LEU A 53 1.60 -3.81 3.71
CA LEU A 53 1.85 -2.39 3.51
C LEU A 53 0.66 -1.53 3.96
N TYR A 54 -0.57 -1.98 3.70
CA TYR A 54 -1.77 -1.30 4.16
C TYR A 54 -1.80 -1.19 5.69
N GLN A 55 -1.46 -2.27 6.42
CA GLN A 55 -1.38 -2.25 7.89
C GLN A 55 -0.29 -1.29 8.39
N VAL A 56 0.91 -1.32 7.80
CA VAL A 56 2.01 -0.41 8.17
C VAL A 56 1.62 1.06 8.00
N ILE A 57 0.86 1.37 6.93
CA ILE A 57 0.38 2.73 6.70
C ILE A 57 -0.70 3.12 7.73
N GLU A 58 -1.62 2.21 8.06
CA GLU A 58 -2.62 2.43 9.12
C GLU A 58 -1.92 2.72 10.46
N ASP A 59 -0.96 1.90 10.88
CA ASP A 59 -0.18 2.11 12.11
C ASP A 59 0.51 3.48 12.13
N ARG A 60 1.01 3.94 10.98
CA ARG A 60 1.64 5.25 10.84
C ARG A 60 0.62 6.41 10.90
N ILE A 61 -0.59 6.20 10.37
CA ILE A 61 -1.69 7.19 10.38
C ILE A 61 -2.31 7.30 11.77
N GLU A 62 -2.67 6.16 12.35
CA GLU A 62 -3.17 6.06 13.72
C GLU A 62 -2.10 6.46 14.72
N GLY A 63 -0.83 6.44 14.26
CA GLY A 63 0.32 7.02 14.89
C GLY A 63 0.46 6.38 16.25
N VAL A 64 0.85 5.09 16.28
CA VAL A 64 1.08 4.29 17.49
C VAL A 64 1.87 5.13 18.49
N SER A 65 1.11 5.91 19.23
CA SER A 65 1.45 6.64 20.43
C SER A 65 1.18 5.62 21.51
N GLY A 66 1.91 4.51 21.42
CA GLY A 66 2.05 3.58 22.53
C GLY A 66 2.94 4.26 23.55
N GLY A 67 2.34 5.16 24.33
CA GLY A 67 2.81 5.44 25.68
C GLY A 67 2.53 4.25 26.59
#